data_AF-A0A6N7IB38-F1
#
_entry.id   AF-A0A6N7IB38-F1
#
_cell.length_a   1.000
_cell.length_b   1.000
_cell.length_c   1.000
_cell.angle_alpha   90.00
_cell.angle_beta   90.00
_cell.angle_gamma   90.00
#
_symmetry.space_group_name_H-M   'P 1'
#
loop_
_entity.id
_entity.type
_entity.pdbx_description
1 polymer ?
#
loop_
_entity_poly.entity_id
_entity_poly.type
_entity_poly.pdbx_seq_one_letter_code
_entity_poly.pdbx_strand_id
1 'polypeptide(L)'
;MVSRSRRRCRKSNAPSRTGCAPSPPTPAPLRVPPGETVPHARPPGTILTRDWGCEIKINAIGHASYLFETAAGNVLTDPVFFDPFEGGVNVSYPPRVVDPARLPRVDCIVLSHRHFDHFDIRTLSVLDRNAMVLYPDGETLIETALGELGYRRRRGLRPWSKARAGRLEIIATPSHVSWPELGILVRDGVTTLWSLIDTVIDETVIAAVREHVGQVDCLLAPYSPIVQYELRDPGQPKTLDAHEYQWMLTIPRLTQPRVVIPSAGGLRYAKAEWQNTYGFPVTPARYLDDLRHTAPDIDGVILDPGDCCRHVGERWRPSRRVLDYVATPASFDGYADWQHDPAAGIPFADTNPLESPPQEAYEFACRYVTGEMLDDLLHPANAEALSAWRRWQVTWRLDLYAPRHAGVGSAGGPSRSWWLDFRPGTPTLRETGPVEVAMRTAVAATGLYDLLHGRSSAYGYLFGDRTRHTARIYLISEDGVRQPTDPVPEPLLTALTGPRDPDETYVAAQLKRWR
;
A
#
# COMPACT_ATOMS: atom_id res chain seq x y z
N MET A 1 71.44 13.19 -8.19
CA MET A 1 70.28 12.79 -9.01
C MET A 1 69.26 12.10 -8.12
N VAL A 2 67.97 12.36 -8.37
CA VAL A 2 66.77 11.90 -7.65
C VAL A 2 66.42 12.68 -6.36
N SER A 3 65.50 13.63 -6.51
CA SER A 3 64.84 14.34 -5.41
C SER A 3 63.43 13.80 -5.19
N ARG A 4 63.05 13.69 -3.92
CA ARG A 4 61.71 13.33 -3.41
C ARG A 4 60.72 14.49 -3.60
N SER A 5 59.47 14.21 -3.94
CA SER A 5 58.36 15.11 -3.56
C SER A 5 57.08 14.33 -3.23
N ARG A 6 56.32 14.90 -2.30
CA ARG A 6 55.28 14.30 -1.46
C ARG A 6 53.93 14.28 -2.18
N ARG A 7 53.18 13.18 -2.06
CA ARG A 7 51.73 13.15 -2.32
C ARG A 7 51.01 13.95 -1.23
N ARG A 8 50.31 15.02 -1.62
CA ARG A 8 49.37 15.76 -0.77
C ARG A 8 47.94 15.28 -1.06
N CYS A 9 47.28 14.84 0.00
CA CYS A 9 45.84 14.70 0.11
C CYS A 9 45.16 16.08 -0.10
N ARG A 10 44.10 16.16 -0.90
CA ARG A 10 43.21 17.34 -1.00
C ARG A 10 41.74 16.90 -0.99
N LYS A 11 41.14 17.13 0.18
CA LYS A 11 39.76 17.54 0.52
C LYS A 11 38.67 17.39 -0.55
N SER A 12 37.66 16.60 -0.17
CA SER A 12 36.26 16.61 -0.60
C SER A 12 35.63 18.00 -0.42
N ASN A 13 35.03 18.53 -1.49
CA ASN A 13 34.11 19.68 -1.46
C ASN A 13 32.76 19.24 -2.02
N ALA A 14 31.70 19.61 -1.30
CA ALA A 14 30.30 19.49 -1.67
C ALA A 14 29.98 20.18 -3.02
N PRO A 15 28.93 19.76 -3.75
CA PRO A 15 28.41 20.56 -4.85
C PRO A 15 27.44 21.62 -4.32
N SER A 16 27.76 22.87 -4.65
CA SER A 16 26.97 24.08 -4.46
C SER A 16 25.75 24.12 -5.39
N ARG A 17 24.62 24.58 -4.82
CA ARG A 17 23.43 25.11 -5.50
C ARG A 17 23.80 26.21 -6.52
N THR A 18 23.13 26.24 -7.68
CA THR A 18 22.15 27.29 -8.08
C THR A 18 21.62 27.08 -9.51
N GLY A 19 20.31 27.29 -9.67
CA GLY A 19 19.59 27.29 -10.95
C GLY A 19 18.07 27.20 -10.76
N CYS A 20 17.51 28.12 -9.95
CA CYS A 20 16.08 28.18 -9.63
C CYS A 20 15.21 28.40 -10.87
N ALA A 21 14.29 27.47 -11.13
CA ALA A 21 12.97 27.81 -11.67
C ALA A 21 12.16 28.52 -10.56
N PRO A 22 11.25 29.47 -10.89
CA PRO A 22 10.55 30.26 -9.89
C PRO A 22 9.77 29.35 -8.94
N SER A 23 9.90 29.62 -7.64
CA SER A 23 9.14 28.95 -6.59
C SER A 23 7.64 29.02 -6.94
N PRO A 24 6.89 27.92 -6.80
CA PRO A 24 5.43 28.02 -6.79
C PRO A 24 5.04 29.07 -5.72
N PRO A 25 3.99 29.87 -5.95
CA PRO A 25 3.57 30.87 -4.99
C PRO A 25 3.41 30.19 -3.63
N THR A 26 4.04 30.78 -2.60
CA THR A 26 3.83 30.39 -1.21
C THR A 26 2.33 30.23 -1.00
N PRO A 27 1.82 29.05 -0.59
CA PRO A 27 0.43 28.93 -0.24
C PRO A 27 0.16 30.00 0.81
N ALA A 28 -0.81 30.88 0.54
CA ALA A 28 -1.28 31.82 1.55
C ALA A 28 -1.56 31.01 2.84
N PRO A 29 -1.25 31.54 4.04
CA PRO A 29 -1.55 30.84 5.28
C PRO A 29 -3.00 30.38 5.23
N LEU A 30 -3.20 29.06 5.23
CA LEU A 30 -4.51 28.47 5.12
C LEU A 30 -5.31 28.98 6.32
N ARG A 31 -6.26 29.88 6.07
CA ARG A 31 -7.23 30.25 7.11
C ARG A 31 -8.00 28.98 7.43
N VAL A 32 -7.68 28.38 8.57
CA VAL A 32 -8.37 27.23 9.14
C VAL A 32 -9.86 27.59 9.24
N PRO A 33 -10.76 26.92 8.51
CA PRO A 33 -12.19 27.10 8.71
C PRO A 33 -12.53 26.66 10.14
N PRO A 34 -13.40 27.40 10.87
CA PRO A 34 -13.88 26.93 12.17
C PRO A 34 -14.46 25.53 12.01
N GLY A 35 -14.01 24.60 12.86
CA GLY A 35 -14.36 23.19 12.77
C GLY A 35 -15.87 22.99 12.82
N GLU A 36 -16.44 22.49 11.72
CA GLU A 36 -17.86 22.17 11.65
C GLU A 36 -18.16 20.90 12.44
N THR A 37 -19.12 21.03 13.35
CA THR A 37 -19.65 19.98 14.23
C THR A 37 -20.24 18.84 13.41
N VAL A 38 -19.84 17.60 13.72
CA VAL A 38 -20.52 16.40 13.20
C VAL A 38 -21.90 16.33 13.87
N PRO A 39 -23.01 16.18 13.12
CA PRO A 39 -24.33 16.03 13.71
C PRO A 39 -24.36 14.81 14.64
N HIS A 40 -24.85 15.04 15.86
CA HIS A 40 -25.05 14.00 16.86
C HIS A 40 -25.80 12.80 16.27
N ALA A 41 -25.22 11.60 16.42
CA ALA A 41 -25.99 10.38 16.38
C ALA A 41 -26.86 10.31 17.66
N ARG A 42 -28.08 10.87 17.60
CA ARG A 42 -29.18 10.75 18.61
C ARG A 42 -29.02 11.53 19.95
N PRO A 43 -30.13 11.74 20.72
CA PRO A 43 -30.30 12.79 21.74
C PRO A 43 -29.52 12.52 23.05
N PRO A 44 -29.43 13.51 23.97
CA PRO A 44 -28.75 13.33 25.26
C PRO A 44 -29.47 12.29 26.12
N GLY A 45 -28.70 11.27 26.57
CA GLY A 45 -29.18 10.11 27.32
C GLY A 45 -29.19 8.88 26.41
N THR A 46 -28.11 8.13 26.26
CA THR A 46 -27.24 7.58 27.30
C THR A 46 -25.81 7.64 26.81
N ILE A 47 -24.98 8.51 27.38
CA ILE A 47 -23.56 8.19 27.47
C ILE A 47 -23.55 6.96 28.36
N LEU A 48 -23.46 5.76 27.78
CA LEU A 48 -22.92 4.68 28.57
C LEU A 48 -21.50 5.16 28.87
N THR A 49 -21.30 5.70 30.07
CA THR A 49 -19.98 5.70 30.69
C THR A 49 -19.64 4.23 30.76
N ARG A 50 -19.01 3.74 29.68
CA ARG A 50 -18.51 2.40 29.65
C ARG A 50 -17.32 2.42 30.60
N ASP A 51 -17.60 2.09 31.86
CA ASP A 51 -16.57 1.96 32.87
C ASP A 51 -15.91 0.59 32.68
N TRP A 52 -14.95 0.57 31.75
CA TRP A 52 -14.08 -0.56 31.53
C TRP A 52 -12.86 -0.55 32.46
N GLY A 53 -12.75 0.44 33.36
CA GLY A 53 -11.54 0.70 34.14
C GLY A 53 -10.32 1.09 33.30
N CYS A 54 -10.52 1.66 32.10
CA CYS A 54 -9.47 2.08 31.17
C CYS A 54 -9.91 3.28 30.31
N GLU A 55 -8.96 4.10 29.86
CA GLU A 55 -9.22 5.28 29.01
C GLU A 55 -9.57 4.85 27.56
N ILE A 56 -8.72 3.99 26.97
CA ILE A 56 -8.89 3.48 25.60
C ILE A 56 -8.52 2.00 25.49
N LYS A 57 -9.21 1.27 24.62
CA LYS A 57 -8.82 -0.08 24.17
C LYS A 57 -8.42 -0.05 22.70
N ILE A 58 -7.29 -0.65 22.39
CA ILE A 58 -6.80 -0.87 21.03
C ILE A 58 -6.96 -2.35 20.72
N ASN A 59 -7.96 -2.71 19.93
CA ASN A 59 -8.24 -4.09 19.54
C ASN A 59 -7.65 -4.35 18.15
N ALA A 60 -6.68 -5.25 18.06
CA ALA A 60 -6.01 -5.58 16.80
C ALA A 60 -6.82 -6.64 16.04
N ILE A 61 -7.37 -6.24 14.89
CA ILE A 61 -8.04 -7.16 13.98
C ILE A 61 -7.02 -7.73 13.00
N GLY A 62 -6.04 -6.94 12.57
CA GLY A 62 -4.92 -7.39 11.74
C GLY A 62 -4.58 -6.34 10.68
N HIS A 63 -3.34 -6.34 10.18
CA HIS A 63 -2.86 -5.34 9.23
C HIS A 63 -3.03 -3.90 9.74
N ALA A 64 -3.82 -3.06 9.06
CA ALA A 64 -4.22 -1.72 9.48
C ALA A 64 -5.63 -1.67 10.13
N SER A 65 -6.28 -2.83 10.26
CA SER A 65 -7.60 -2.94 10.87
C SER A 65 -7.50 -2.93 12.40
N TYR A 66 -7.89 -1.81 13.01
CA TYR A 66 -7.99 -1.65 14.46
C TYR A 66 -9.36 -1.15 14.86
N LEU A 67 -9.89 -1.68 15.97
CA LEU A 67 -11.04 -1.11 16.65
C LEU A 67 -10.55 -0.38 17.90
N PHE A 68 -10.64 0.94 17.89
CA PHE A 68 -10.39 1.80 19.04
C PHE A 68 -11.68 2.02 19.81
N GLU A 69 -11.75 1.50 21.03
CA GLU A 69 -12.90 1.70 21.90
C GLU A 69 -12.60 2.77 22.95
N THR A 70 -13.39 3.84 22.93
CA THR A 70 -13.28 4.96 23.87
C THR A 70 -14.58 5.11 24.66
N ALA A 71 -14.57 5.94 25.71
CA ALA A 71 -15.79 6.32 26.42
C ALA A 71 -16.81 7.07 25.55
N ALA A 72 -16.36 7.73 24.47
CA ALA A 72 -17.20 8.57 23.60
C ALA A 72 -17.70 7.85 22.33
N GLY A 73 -17.10 6.72 21.96
CA GLY A 73 -17.49 5.93 20.80
C GLY A 73 -16.39 5.00 20.30
N ASN A 74 -16.77 4.12 19.37
CA ASN A 74 -15.89 3.13 18.77
C ASN A 74 -15.47 3.52 17.34
N VAL A 75 -14.16 3.59 17.09
CA VAL A 75 -13.58 3.94 15.78
C VAL A 75 -12.94 2.70 15.18
N LEU A 76 -13.39 2.29 14.00
CA LEU A 76 -12.82 1.20 13.23
C LEU A 76 -12.00 1.78 12.06
N THR A 77 -10.75 1.38 11.92
CA THR A 77 -9.85 1.86 10.85
C THR A 77 -9.65 0.78 9.81
N ASP A 78 -9.60 1.16 8.54
CA ASP A 78 -9.22 0.34 7.38
C ASP A 78 -9.67 -1.13 7.49
N PRO A 79 -10.98 -1.39 7.63
CA PRO A 79 -11.45 -2.71 8.00
C PRO A 79 -11.38 -3.67 6.82
N VAL A 80 -10.58 -4.72 6.98
CA VAL A 80 -10.49 -5.87 6.07
C VAL A 80 -10.65 -7.14 6.91
N PHE A 81 -11.78 -7.81 6.76
CA PHE A 81 -12.18 -8.96 7.57
C PHE A 81 -12.02 -10.31 6.86
N PHE A 82 -11.94 -10.30 5.52
CA PHE A 82 -12.03 -11.50 4.70
C PHE A 82 -10.74 -11.77 3.93
N ASP A 83 -10.12 -12.91 4.20
CA ASP A 83 -9.01 -13.45 3.41
C ASP A 83 -9.50 -14.39 2.30
N PRO A 84 -8.78 -14.48 1.16
CA PRO A 84 -7.81 -13.50 0.71
C PRO A 84 -8.51 -12.18 0.34
N PHE A 85 -7.80 -11.06 0.38
CA PHE A 85 -8.26 -9.73 -0.02
C PHE A 85 -7.43 -9.18 -1.18
N GLU A 86 -7.74 -7.94 -1.61
CA GLU A 86 -7.05 -7.27 -2.72
C GLU A 86 -6.98 -8.11 -4.00
N GLY A 87 -8.16 -8.47 -4.52
CA GLY A 87 -8.25 -9.33 -5.71
C GLY A 87 -7.69 -10.74 -5.50
N GLY A 88 -7.48 -11.16 -4.25
CA GLY A 88 -6.97 -12.49 -3.89
C GLY A 88 -5.45 -12.54 -3.70
N VAL A 89 -4.73 -11.42 -3.83
CA VAL A 89 -3.26 -11.40 -3.72
C VAL A 89 -2.80 -11.59 -2.30
N ASN A 90 -3.47 -10.97 -1.33
CA ASN A 90 -3.00 -10.90 0.04
C ASN A 90 -3.88 -11.73 0.98
N VAL A 91 -3.24 -12.32 1.99
CA VAL A 91 -3.87 -12.92 3.18
C VAL A 91 -3.22 -12.32 4.42
N SER A 92 -3.95 -12.23 5.52
CA SER A 92 -3.35 -11.69 6.74
C SER A 92 -2.38 -12.65 7.40
N TYR A 93 -1.37 -12.07 8.03
CA TYR A 93 -0.37 -12.77 8.80
C TYR A 93 -0.02 -11.99 10.08
N PRO A 94 -0.24 -12.52 11.30
CA PRO A 94 -0.74 -13.86 11.60
C PRO A 94 -2.10 -14.20 10.95
N PRO A 95 -2.33 -15.46 10.57
CA PRO A 95 -3.60 -15.87 9.97
C PRO A 95 -4.73 -15.65 10.98
N ARG A 96 -5.90 -15.28 10.50
CA ARG A 96 -7.05 -14.96 11.35
C ARG A 96 -8.37 -15.30 10.68
N VAL A 97 -9.40 -15.43 11.50
CA VAL A 97 -10.80 -15.43 11.08
C VAL A 97 -11.52 -14.36 11.88
N VAL A 98 -12.21 -13.46 11.18
CA VAL A 98 -13.02 -12.41 11.79
C VAL A 98 -14.49 -12.82 11.71
N ASP A 99 -15.22 -12.67 12.82
CA ASP A 99 -16.68 -12.81 12.87
C ASP A 99 -17.32 -11.42 12.98
N PRO A 100 -17.78 -10.83 11.86
CA PRO A 100 -18.35 -9.48 11.87
C PRO A 100 -19.62 -9.37 12.72
N ALA A 101 -20.35 -10.47 12.94
CA ALA A 101 -21.60 -10.47 13.70
C ALA A 101 -21.36 -10.28 15.21
N ARG A 102 -20.15 -10.61 15.69
CA ARG A 102 -19.74 -10.43 17.09
C ARG A 102 -18.97 -9.14 17.32
N LEU A 103 -18.70 -8.37 16.26
CA LEU A 103 -18.00 -7.10 16.38
C LEU A 103 -18.78 -6.15 17.29
N PRO A 104 -18.12 -5.46 18.25
CA PRO A 104 -18.76 -4.40 19.00
C PRO A 104 -19.32 -3.34 18.04
N ARG A 105 -20.35 -2.61 18.50
CA ARG A 105 -20.91 -1.51 17.72
C ARG A 105 -19.81 -0.55 17.26
N VAL A 106 -19.84 -0.18 15.98
CA VAL A 106 -18.93 0.78 15.35
C VAL A 106 -19.65 2.10 15.15
N ASP A 107 -19.08 3.18 15.67
CA ASP A 107 -19.63 4.54 15.51
C ASP A 107 -19.09 5.25 14.29
N CYS A 108 -17.79 5.07 14.05
CA CYS A 108 -17.05 5.70 12.98
C CYS A 108 -16.16 4.65 12.30
N ILE A 109 -16.19 4.64 10.97
CA ILE A 109 -15.23 3.93 10.14
C ILE A 109 -14.31 4.99 9.54
N VAL A 110 -13.00 4.75 9.54
CA VAL A 110 -12.04 5.58 8.83
C VAL A 110 -11.36 4.74 7.77
N LEU A 111 -11.44 5.18 6.53
CA LEU A 111 -10.72 4.64 5.39
C LEU A 111 -9.57 5.61 5.08
N SER A 112 -8.34 5.13 5.11
CA SER A 112 -7.15 5.98 4.93
C SER A 112 -6.88 6.34 3.48
N HIS A 113 -7.13 5.42 2.56
CA HIS A 113 -6.95 5.55 1.11
C HIS A 113 -7.62 4.38 0.36
N ARG A 114 -7.48 4.35 -0.97
CA ARG A 114 -8.25 3.46 -1.86
C ARG A 114 -7.67 2.07 -2.11
N HIS A 115 -6.48 1.73 -1.61
CA HIS A 115 -5.92 0.39 -1.82
C HIS A 115 -6.76 -0.67 -1.10
N PHE A 116 -6.85 -1.88 -1.68
CA PHE A 116 -7.89 -2.85 -1.31
C PHE A 116 -7.55 -3.69 -0.06
N ASP A 117 -6.35 -3.52 0.47
CA ASP A 117 -5.92 -3.91 1.81
C ASP A 117 -6.33 -2.91 2.90
N HIS A 118 -6.83 -1.73 2.52
CA HIS A 118 -7.44 -0.73 3.42
C HIS A 118 -8.92 -0.44 3.12
N PHE A 119 -9.37 -0.78 1.91
CA PHE A 119 -10.71 -0.51 1.40
C PHE A 119 -11.35 -1.77 0.81
N ASP A 120 -11.90 -2.64 1.65
CA ASP A 120 -12.52 -3.91 1.22
C ASP A 120 -14.05 -3.82 1.15
N ILE A 121 -14.60 -3.91 -0.07
CA ILE A 121 -16.05 -3.84 -0.34
C ILE A 121 -16.82 -4.94 0.39
N ARG A 122 -16.23 -6.14 0.55
CA ARG A 122 -16.87 -7.26 1.27
C ARG A 122 -17.08 -6.91 2.74
N THR A 123 -16.06 -6.36 3.37
CA THR A 123 -16.11 -5.91 4.77
C THR A 123 -17.11 -4.77 4.94
N LEU A 124 -17.06 -3.76 4.08
CA LEU A 124 -18.05 -2.68 4.08
C LEU A 124 -19.47 -3.19 3.81
N SER A 125 -19.65 -4.30 3.09
CA SER A 125 -20.97 -4.87 2.83
C SER A 125 -21.64 -5.49 4.07
N VAL A 126 -20.89 -5.83 5.11
CA VAL A 126 -21.43 -6.46 6.33
C VAL A 126 -21.46 -5.52 7.55
N LEU A 127 -20.85 -4.34 7.47
CA LEU A 127 -20.79 -3.35 8.55
C LEU A 127 -22.05 -2.47 8.62
N ASP A 128 -22.35 -1.89 9.80
CA ASP A 128 -23.53 -1.02 9.98
C ASP A 128 -23.47 0.23 9.08
N ARG A 129 -24.45 0.36 8.16
CA ARG A 129 -24.58 1.50 7.22
C ARG A 129 -24.90 2.82 7.89
N ASN A 130 -25.26 2.78 9.18
CA ASN A 130 -25.44 3.99 9.97
C ASN A 130 -24.11 4.53 10.49
N ALA A 131 -22.99 3.79 10.54
CA ALA A 131 -21.71 4.33 10.98
C ALA A 131 -21.33 5.58 10.16
N MET A 132 -20.69 6.57 10.81
CA MET A 132 -20.05 7.66 10.07
C MET A 132 -18.85 7.08 9.33
N VAL A 133 -18.69 7.35 8.05
CA VAL A 133 -17.49 6.96 7.29
C VAL A 133 -16.67 8.19 6.93
N LEU A 134 -15.42 8.20 7.37
CA LEU A 134 -14.43 9.23 7.06
C LEU A 134 -13.43 8.69 6.05
N TYR A 135 -13.07 9.47 5.05
CA TYR A 135 -12.17 9.07 3.96
C TYR A 135 -11.46 10.30 3.37
N PRO A 136 -10.40 10.18 2.55
CA PRO A 136 -9.75 11.34 1.95
C PRO A 136 -10.71 12.14 1.05
N ASP A 137 -10.72 13.45 1.21
CA ASP A 137 -11.48 14.34 0.34
C ASP A 137 -10.99 14.23 -1.11
N GLY A 138 -11.93 14.12 -2.06
CA GLY A 138 -11.63 13.91 -3.48
C GLY A 138 -11.45 12.45 -3.89
N GLU A 139 -11.49 11.48 -2.98
CA GLU A 139 -11.42 10.05 -3.35
C GLU A 139 -12.77 9.54 -3.88
N THR A 140 -12.93 9.56 -5.19
CA THR A 140 -14.20 9.27 -5.87
C THR A 140 -14.58 7.79 -5.85
N LEU A 141 -13.59 6.89 -5.84
CA LEU A 141 -13.85 5.45 -5.85
C LEU A 141 -14.49 5.00 -4.53
N ILE A 142 -13.95 5.48 -3.41
CA ILE A 142 -14.51 5.25 -2.08
C ILE A 142 -15.91 5.86 -1.96
N GLU A 143 -16.09 7.13 -2.32
CA GLU A 143 -17.39 7.80 -2.21
C GLU A 143 -18.48 7.09 -3.01
N THR A 144 -18.16 6.66 -4.24
CA THR A 144 -19.09 5.91 -5.10
C THR A 144 -19.49 4.59 -4.45
N ALA A 145 -18.52 3.80 -3.99
CA ALA A 145 -18.81 2.51 -3.38
C ALA A 145 -19.62 2.63 -2.09
N LEU A 146 -19.30 3.60 -1.22
CA LEU A 146 -20.05 3.84 0.00
C LEU A 146 -21.49 4.29 -0.30
N GLY A 147 -21.69 5.08 -1.36
CA GLY A 147 -23.00 5.46 -1.88
C GLY A 147 -23.82 4.25 -2.31
N GLU A 148 -23.26 3.39 -3.15
CA GLU A 148 -23.91 2.18 -3.66
C GLU A 148 -24.21 1.15 -2.55
N LEU A 149 -23.33 1.03 -1.56
CA LEU A 149 -23.54 0.20 -0.36
C LEU A 149 -24.57 0.79 0.61
N GLY A 150 -25.00 2.05 0.43
CA GLY A 150 -26.06 2.68 1.21
C GLY A 150 -25.61 3.36 2.52
N TYR A 151 -24.32 3.63 2.70
CA TYR A 151 -23.83 4.41 3.85
C TYR A 151 -24.35 5.84 3.77
N ARG A 152 -25.18 6.30 4.71
CA ARG A 152 -25.80 7.63 4.59
C ARG A 152 -24.96 8.75 5.20
N ARG A 153 -24.04 8.42 6.10
CA ARG A 153 -23.22 9.37 6.84
C ARG A 153 -21.77 9.20 6.40
N ARG A 154 -21.33 10.06 5.49
CA ARG A 154 -20.00 10.00 4.90
C ARG A 154 -19.41 11.40 4.86
N ARG A 155 -18.11 11.54 5.05
CA ARG A 155 -17.41 12.84 5.00
C ARG A 155 -15.98 12.68 4.52
N GLY A 156 -15.63 13.39 3.46
CA GLY A 156 -14.26 13.61 3.03
C GLY A 156 -13.46 14.44 4.05
N LEU A 157 -12.21 14.06 4.29
CA LEU A 157 -11.27 14.75 5.15
C LEU A 157 -10.09 15.27 4.34
N ARG A 158 -9.70 16.52 4.60
CA ARG A 158 -8.41 17.06 4.15
C ARG A 158 -7.39 16.94 5.28
N PRO A 159 -6.08 16.96 5.00
CA PRO A 159 -5.07 17.08 6.05
C PRO A 159 -5.42 18.19 7.06
N TRP A 160 -5.25 17.89 8.34
CA TRP A 160 -5.59 18.70 9.51
C TRP A 160 -7.08 18.95 9.76
N SER A 161 -7.96 18.39 8.93
CA SER A 161 -9.40 18.37 9.19
C SER A 161 -9.73 17.52 10.40
N LYS A 162 -10.79 17.91 11.11
CA LYS A 162 -11.22 17.30 12.36
C LYS A 162 -12.65 16.80 12.25
N ALA A 163 -12.90 15.60 12.73
CA ALA A 163 -14.23 15.08 13.04
C ALA A 163 -14.33 14.90 14.56
N ARG A 164 -15.45 15.31 15.16
CA ARG A 164 -15.64 15.26 16.62
C ARG A 164 -16.95 14.59 17.00
N ALA A 165 -16.93 13.80 18.07
CA ALA A 165 -18.11 13.26 18.72
C ALA A 165 -17.91 13.30 20.25
N GLY A 166 -18.48 14.32 20.91
CA GLY A 166 -18.20 14.56 22.33
C GLY A 166 -16.72 14.88 22.55
N ARG A 167 -16.04 14.08 23.39
CA ARG A 167 -14.58 14.20 23.63
C ARG A 167 -13.72 13.48 22.59
N LEU A 168 -14.32 12.60 21.76
CA LEU A 168 -13.62 11.94 20.68
C LEU A 168 -13.30 12.94 19.58
N GLU A 169 -12.04 13.02 19.17
CA GLU A 169 -11.54 13.78 18.03
C GLU A 169 -10.76 12.85 17.11
N ILE A 170 -11.10 12.86 15.83
CA ILE A 170 -10.35 12.23 14.75
C ILE A 170 -9.74 13.36 13.92
N ILE A 171 -8.41 13.38 13.77
CA ILE A 171 -7.69 14.39 12.98
C ILE A 171 -6.94 13.69 11.86
N ALA A 172 -7.16 14.11 10.62
CA ALA A 172 -6.42 13.62 9.48
C ALA A 172 -5.01 14.24 9.44
N THR A 173 -3.97 13.44 9.22
CA THR A 173 -2.59 13.89 8.99
C THR A 173 -2.20 13.69 7.52
N PRO A 174 -1.36 14.57 6.94
CA PRO A 174 -0.97 14.46 5.54
C PRO A 174 -0.08 13.23 5.26
N SER A 175 -0.05 12.83 3.99
CA SER A 175 0.95 11.92 3.39
C SER A 175 1.56 12.57 2.14
N HIS A 176 2.84 12.31 1.88
CA HIS A 176 3.63 12.84 0.77
C HIS A 176 3.61 11.89 -0.44
N VAL A 177 2.40 11.47 -0.83
CA VAL A 177 2.14 10.66 -2.02
C VAL A 177 1.30 11.47 -3.02
N SER A 178 1.24 11.02 -4.27
CA SER A 178 0.54 11.72 -5.35
C SER A 178 -0.96 11.40 -5.44
N TRP A 179 -1.48 10.53 -4.57
CA TRP A 179 -2.88 10.15 -4.47
C TRP A 179 -3.48 10.53 -3.10
N PRO A 180 -4.83 10.58 -2.96
CA PRO A 180 -5.46 10.87 -1.68
C PRO A 180 -5.15 9.79 -0.62
N GLU A 181 -4.38 10.15 0.40
CA GLU A 181 -4.00 9.27 1.51
C GLU A 181 -3.83 10.08 2.79
N LEU A 182 -4.27 9.51 3.92
CA LEU A 182 -4.24 10.16 5.22
C LEU A 182 -3.77 9.22 6.32
N GLY A 183 -2.96 9.75 7.22
CA GLY A 183 -2.76 9.18 8.55
C GLY A 183 -3.83 9.74 9.49
N ILE A 184 -3.96 9.18 10.69
CA ILE A 184 -5.05 9.56 11.59
C ILE A 184 -4.60 9.67 13.04
N LEU A 185 -5.01 10.76 13.69
CA LEU A 185 -4.93 10.89 15.13
C LEU A 185 -6.31 10.57 15.73
N VAL A 186 -6.34 9.75 16.78
CA VAL A 186 -7.55 9.44 17.55
C VAL A 186 -7.33 9.90 18.98
N ARG A 187 -8.20 10.78 19.46
CA ARG A 187 -8.09 11.40 20.79
C ARG A 187 -9.40 11.27 21.54
N ASP A 188 -9.36 10.82 22.79
CA ASP A 188 -10.55 10.70 23.65
C ASP A 188 -10.66 11.82 24.71
N GLY A 189 -9.73 12.78 24.66
CA GLY A 189 -9.58 13.87 25.63
C GLY A 189 -8.55 13.60 26.73
N VAL A 190 -8.05 12.36 26.85
CA VAL A 190 -6.98 11.96 27.76
C VAL A 190 -5.81 11.37 26.98
N THR A 191 -6.10 10.39 26.12
CA THR A 191 -5.14 9.67 25.29
C THR A 191 -5.08 10.25 23.89
N THR A 192 -3.88 10.36 23.32
CA THR A 192 -3.65 10.67 21.92
C THR A 192 -2.95 9.51 21.22
N LEU A 193 -3.65 8.84 20.31
CA LEU A 193 -3.11 7.84 19.41
C LEU A 193 -2.79 8.47 18.06
N TRP A 194 -1.67 8.09 17.44
CA TRP A 194 -1.40 8.39 16.03
C TRP A 194 -1.21 7.08 15.27
N SER A 195 -2.07 6.81 14.28
CA SER A 195 -1.86 5.74 13.31
C SER A 195 -1.32 6.32 12.02
N LEU A 196 -0.11 5.89 11.66
CA LEU A 196 0.54 6.30 10.41
C LEU A 196 0.01 5.53 9.21
N ILE A 197 -0.54 4.32 9.44
CA ILE A 197 -1.05 3.48 8.35
C ILE A 197 0.07 3.34 7.29
N ASP A 198 -0.15 3.82 6.07
CA ASP A 198 0.81 3.73 4.95
C ASP A 198 1.50 5.08 4.65
N THR A 199 1.28 6.08 5.50
CA THR A 199 1.71 7.44 5.18
C THR A 199 3.21 7.61 5.01
N VAL A 200 3.58 8.26 3.91
CA VAL A 200 4.92 8.79 3.68
C VAL A 200 4.99 10.18 4.30
N ILE A 201 5.77 10.35 5.37
CA ILE A 201 5.88 11.62 6.09
C ILE A 201 7.32 12.09 6.21
N ASP A 202 7.51 13.37 6.51
CA ASP A 202 8.80 13.97 6.84
C ASP A 202 8.79 14.58 8.27
N GLU A 203 9.92 15.17 8.65
CA GLU A 203 10.11 15.83 9.95
C GLU A 203 9.14 16.99 10.18
N THR A 204 8.69 17.66 9.11
CA THR A 204 7.76 18.80 9.19
C THR A 204 6.37 18.36 9.59
N VAL A 205 5.91 17.21 9.09
CA VAL A 205 4.64 16.60 9.49
C VAL A 205 4.68 16.19 10.97
N ILE A 206 5.78 15.57 11.41
CA ILE A 206 5.96 15.18 12.83
C ILE A 206 5.93 16.41 13.73
N ALA A 207 6.66 17.47 13.38
CA ALA A 207 6.67 18.72 14.13
C ALA A 207 5.25 19.34 14.19
N ALA A 208 4.54 19.36 13.06
CA ALA A 208 3.17 19.86 13.00
C ALA A 208 2.22 19.03 13.88
N VAL A 209 2.33 17.69 13.89
CA VAL A 209 1.53 16.85 14.80
C VAL A 209 1.79 17.24 16.25
N ARG A 210 3.05 17.35 16.66
CA ARG A 210 3.41 17.76 18.03
C ARG A 210 2.88 19.14 18.39
N GLU A 211 2.84 20.08 17.44
CA GLU A 211 2.20 21.38 17.64
C GLU A 211 0.69 21.27 17.82
N HIS A 212 0.02 20.40 17.05
CA HIS A 212 -1.43 20.25 17.06
C HIS A 212 -1.97 19.51 18.30
N VAL A 213 -1.26 18.49 18.77
CA VAL A 213 -1.77 17.59 19.82
C VAL A 213 -0.89 17.51 21.07
N GLY A 214 0.30 18.11 21.04
CA GLY A 214 1.28 17.99 22.12
C GLY A 214 1.96 16.63 22.11
N GLN A 215 1.77 15.88 23.20
CA GLN A 215 2.33 14.54 23.36
C GLN A 215 1.48 13.51 22.62
N VAL A 216 2.12 12.64 21.83
CA VAL A 216 1.52 11.41 21.32
C VAL A 216 1.73 10.34 22.39
N ASP A 217 0.67 9.69 22.87
CA ASP A 217 0.82 8.65 23.88
C ASP A 217 1.14 7.29 23.25
N CYS A 218 0.54 6.98 22.10
CA CYS A 218 0.79 5.75 21.36
C CYS A 218 0.90 6.02 19.85
N LEU A 219 1.93 5.45 19.24
CA LEU A 219 2.17 5.49 17.81
C LEU A 219 1.98 4.09 17.22
N LEU A 220 1.04 3.94 16.28
CA LEU A 220 0.93 2.78 15.42
C LEU A 220 1.78 3.06 14.17
N ALA A 221 2.91 2.38 14.04
CA ALA A 221 3.93 2.67 13.03
C ALA A 221 4.18 1.49 12.08
N PRO A 222 4.38 1.76 10.77
CA PRO A 222 5.03 0.83 9.86
C PRO A 222 6.35 0.33 10.45
N TYR A 223 6.59 -0.98 10.34
CA TYR A 223 7.72 -1.63 10.99
C TYR A 223 8.66 -2.35 10.03
N SER A 224 8.25 -2.52 8.77
CA SER A 224 9.04 -3.18 7.75
C SER A 224 8.89 -2.43 6.43
N PRO A 225 10.01 -2.09 5.75
CA PRO A 225 9.98 -1.76 4.33
C PRO A 225 9.30 -2.90 3.58
N ILE A 226 8.48 -2.58 2.58
CA ILE A 226 7.84 -3.60 1.74
C ILE A 226 8.58 -3.65 0.41
N VAL A 227 9.30 -4.74 0.15
CA VAL A 227 10.18 -4.91 -1.04
C VAL A 227 9.36 -5.31 -2.29
N GLN A 228 8.11 -4.86 -2.37
CA GLN A 228 7.13 -5.29 -3.37
C GLN A 228 7.42 -4.75 -4.77
N TYR A 229 7.92 -3.52 -4.87
CA TYR A 229 8.18 -2.90 -6.17
C TYR A 229 9.44 -3.45 -6.83
N GLU A 230 10.46 -3.75 -6.03
CA GLU A 230 11.70 -4.38 -6.44
C GLU A 230 11.44 -5.80 -6.91
N LEU A 231 10.53 -6.54 -6.27
CA LEU A 231 10.10 -7.89 -6.64
C LEU A 231 9.57 -8.00 -8.07
N ARG A 232 9.04 -6.91 -8.62
CA ARG A 232 8.58 -6.86 -10.00
C ARG A 232 9.72 -6.89 -11.01
N ASP A 233 10.93 -6.45 -10.65
CA ASP A 233 12.09 -6.42 -11.55
C ASP A 233 13.19 -7.38 -11.06
N PRO A 234 13.39 -8.55 -11.70
CA PRO A 234 14.42 -9.50 -11.30
C PRO A 234 15.83 -8.92 -11.19
N GLY A 235 16.13 -7.82 -11.90
CA GLY A 235 17.44 -7.17 -11.83
C GLY A 235 17.67 -6.29 -10.60
N GLN A 236 16.63 -5.94 -9.84
CA GLN A 236 16.75 -5.08 -8.65
C GLN A 236 17.23 -5.88 -7.42
N PRO A 237 17.98 -5.26 -6.48
CA PRO A 237 18.29 -5.88 -5.21
C PRO A 237 17.01 -6.24 -4.46
N LYS A 238 17.00 -7.41 -3.79
CA LYS A 238 15.88 -7.89 -2.97
C LYS A 238 16.20 -7.85 -1.48
N THR A 239 17.10 -6.96 -1.10
CA THR A 239 17.57 -6.78 0.27
C THR A 239 16.76 -5.69 0.96
N LEU A 240 16.80 -5.67 2.29
CA LEU A 240 16.30 -4.54 3.09
C LEU A 240 16.82 -3.19 2.56
N ASP A 241 15.91 -2.24 2.31
CA ASP A 241 16.27 -0.84 2.11
C ASP A 241 16.66 -0.22 3.47
N ALA A 242 17.96 -0.01 3.66
CA ALA A 242 18.48 0.54 4.91
C ALA A 242 18.08 1.99 5.15
N HIS A 243 17.86 2.79 4.10
CA HIS A 243 17.47 4.19 4.22
C HIS A 243 16.00 4.30 4.64
N GLU A 244 15.12 3.53 4.00
CA GLU A 244 13.71 3.45 4.39
C GLU A 244 13.56 2.91 5.82
N TYR A 245 14.27 1.84 6.17
CA TYR A 245 14.22 1.28 7.51
C TYR A 245 14.75 2.23 8.59
N GLN A 246 15.84 2.96 8.29
CA GLN A 246 16.35 4.01 9.17
C GLN A 246 15.28 5.09 9.41
N TRP A 247 14.53 5.47 8.36
CA TRP A 247 13.45 6.44 8.50
C TRP A 247 12.32 5.92 9.40
N MET A 248 11.91 4.65 9.23
CA MET A 248 10.92 4.00 10.11
C MET A 248 11.34 3.97 11.60
N LEU A 249 12.63 3.87 11.90
CA LEU A 249 13.17 3.98 13.26
C LEU A 249 13.30 5.45 13.73
N THR A 250 13.41 6.39 12.81
CA THR A 250 13.54 7.83 13.10
C THR A 250 12.20 8.45 13.49
N ILE A 251 11.10 8.03 12.86
CA ILE A 251 9.76 8.51 13.15
C ILE A 251 9.39 8.42 14.65
N PRO A 252 9.47 7.26 15.34
CA PRO A 252 9.18 7.19 16.77
C PRO A 252 10.18 8.01 17.60
N ARG A 253 11.45 8.12 17.19
CA ARG A 253 12.46 8.95 17.87
C ARG A 253 12.13 10.43 17.83
N LEU A 254 11.57 10.94 16.74
CA LEU A 254 11.18 12.34 16.62
C LEU A 254 9.81 12.62 17.25
N THR A 255 8.92 11.63 17.20
CA THR A 255 7.57 11.69 17.77
C THR A 255 7.60 11.56 19.30
N GLN A 256 8.56 10.81 19.85
CA GLN A 256 8.71 10.50 21.28
C GLN A 256 7.42 9.96 21.92
N PRO A 257 6.71 8.97 21.33
CA PRO A 257 5.52 8.41 21.95
C PRO A 257 5.85 7.66 23.24
N ARG A 258 4.88 7.50 24.15
CA ARG A 258 5.07 6.64 25.33
C ARG A 258 5.19 5.17 24.94
N VAL A 259 4.41 4.75 23.95
CA VAL A 259 4.45 3.38 23.40
C VAL A 259 4.40 3.36 21.87
N VAL A 260 5.08 2.40 21.25
CA VAL A 260 4.99 2.08 19.83
C VAL A 260 4.35 0.71 19.64
N ILE A 261 3.42 0.64 18.69
CA ILE A 261 2.79 -0.59 18.22
C ILE A 261 3.15 -0.77 16.74
N PRO A 262 3.93 -1.79 16.36
CA PRO A 262 4.12 -2.17 14.96
C PRO A 262 2.77 -2.47 14.29
N SER A 263 2.48 -1.82 13.17
CA SER A 263 1.17 -1.80 12.51
C SER A 263 1.35 -1.68 10.98
N ALA A 264 0.24 -1.78 10.22
CA ALA A 264 0.21 -1.56 8.77
C ALA A 264 1.23 -2.45 8.03
N GLY A 265 1.17 -3.73 8.35
CA GLY A 265 2.01 -4.80 7.80
C GLY A 265 1.32 -6.13 8.05
N GLY A 266 2.08 -7.20 8.30
CA GLY A 266 1.46 -8.47 8.70
C GLY A 266 0.58 -9.09 7.62
N LEU A 267 1.12 -9.21 6.40
CA LEU A 267 0.46 -9.82 5.25
C LEU A 267 1.35 -10.91 4.65
N ARG A 268 0.75 -11.79 3.84
CA ARG A 268 1.46 -12.70 2.94
C ARG A 268 0.79 -12.70 1.57
N TYR A 269 1.60 -12.89 0.54
CA TYR A 269 1.13 -13.10 -0.83
C TYR A 269 0.64 -14.55 -1.00
N ALA A 270 -0.59 -14.72 -1.47
CA ALA A 270 -1.21 -16.00 -1.79
C ALA A 270 -1.12 -16.35 -3.29
N LYS A 271 -1.20 -15.37 -4.20
CA LYS A 271 -1.06 -15.62 -5.65
C LYS A 271 0.37 -15.81 -6.12
N ALA A 272 1.30 -15.11 -5.47
CA ALA A 272 2.73 -15.11 -5.77
C ALA A 272 3.53 -15.46 -4.52
N GLU A 273 3.28 -16.64 -3.95
CA GLU A 273 3.82 -17.03 -2.64
C GLU A 273 5.35 -16.94 -2.54
N TRP A 274 6.07 -17.12 -3.65
CA TRP A 274 7.52 -16.95 -3.73
C TRP A 274 7.99 -15.55 -3.27
N GLN A 275 7.13 -14.53 -3.38
CA GLN A 275 7.43 -13.18 -2.91
C GLN A 275 7.52 -13.08 -1.39
N ASN A 276 6.88 -13.98 -0.65
CA ASN A 276 6.97 -14.00 0.82
C ASN A 276 8.40 -14.21 1.32
N THR A 277 9.26 -14.82 0.50
CA THR A 277 10.69 -14.98 0.78
C THR A 277 11.46 -13.66 0.79
N TYR A 278 10.89 -12.57 0.26
CA TYR A 278 11.60 -11.29 0.10
C TYR A 278 10.82 -10.10 0.67
N GLY A 279 9.50 -10.08 0.47
CA GLY A 279 8.68 -8.88 0.56
C GLY A 279 8.64 -8.24 1.94
N PHE A 280 8.99 -8.99 2.98
CA PHE A 280 8.89 -8.54 4.36
C PHE A 280 10.19 -8.81 5.16
N PRO A 281 11.22 -7.97 5.02
CA PRO A 281 12.54 -8.21 5.60
C PRO A 281 12.60 -8.10 7.14
N VAL A 282 11.62 -7.47 7.79
CA VAL A 282 11.64 -7.20 9.24
C VAL A 282 10.37 -7.71 9.91
N THR A 283 10.51 -8.38 11.05
CA THR A 283 9.38 -8.78 11.91
C THR A 283 9.07 -7.70 12.95
N PRO A 284 7.85 -7.64 13.53
CA PRO A 284 7.52 -6.69 14.60
C PRO A 284 8.49 -6.76 15.79
N ALA A 285 8.91 -7.97 16.18
CA ALA A 285 9.85 -8.18 17.27
C ALA A 285 11.25 -7.64 16.93
N ARG A 286 11.72 -7.85 15.69
CA ARG A 286 13.00 -7.32 15.22
C ARG A 286 12.99 -5.79 15.21
N TYR A 287 11.93 -5.18 14.68
CA TYR A 287 11.77 -3.72 14.66
C TYR A 287 11.86 -3.11 16.06
N LEU A 288 11.12 -3.68 17.04
CA LEU A 288 11.16 -3.17 18.41
C LEU A 288 12.52 -3.38 19.08
N ASP A 289 13.23 -4.46 18.76
CA ASP A 289 14.60 -4.68 19.25
C ASP A 289 15.57 -3.61 18.71
N ASP A 290 15.54 -3.36 17.40
CA ASP A 290 16.36 -2.32 16.76
C ASP A 290 15.98 -0.92 17.28
N LEU A 291 14.69 -0.65 17.52
CA LEU A 291 14.23 0.62 18.10
C LEU A 291 14.78 0.86 19.50
N ARG A 292 14.80 -0.15 20.38
CA ARG A 292 15.36 -0.03 21.74
C ARG A 292 16.82 0.41 21.76
N HIS A 293 17.60 0.06 20.73
CA HIS A 293 18.99 0.51 20.61
C HIS A 293 19.13 2.01 20.35
N THR A 294 18.11 2.63 19.74
CA THR A 294 18.14 4.04 19.34
C THR A 294 17.17 4.94 20.11
N ALA A 295 16.23 4.34 20.85
CA ALA A 295 15.20 4.97 21.66
C ALA A 295 14.81 4.09 22.86
N PRO A 296 15.71 3.87 23.84
CA PRO A 296 15.48 2.93 24.95
C PRO A 296 14.34 3.34 25.88
N ASP A 297 13.94 4.61 25.88
CA ASP A 297 12.88 5.16 26.74
C ASP A 297 11.47 5.01 26.13
N ILE A 298 11.36 4.48 24.91
CA ILE A 298 10.08 4.22 24.24
C ILE A 298 9.68 2.76 24.46
N ASP A 299 8.51 2.53 25.08
CA ASP A 299 7.98 1.19 25.24
C ASP A 299 7.49 0.62 23.88
N GLY A 300 7.55 -0.70 23.74
CA GLY A 300 7.10 -1.40 22.54
C GLY A 300 6.08 -2.49 22.86
N VAL A 301 4.95 -2.51 22.15
CA VAL A 301 3.90 -3.53 22.30
C VAL A 301 3.58 -4.16 20.95
N ILE A 302 3.70 -5.48 20.86
CA ILE A 302 3.24 -6.25 19.70
C ILE A 302 1.79 -6.65 19.93
N LEU A 303 0.91 -6.37 18.97
CA LEU A 303 -0.47 -6.84 18.95
C LEU A 303 -0.69 -7.69 17.70
N ASP A 304 -0.92 -8.97 17.90
CA ASP A 304 -1.34 -9.88 16.85
C ASP A 304 -2.87 -9.84 16.69
N PRO A 305 -3.44 -10.29 15.55
CA PRO A 305 -4.88 -10.45 15.39
C PRO A 305 -5.53 -11.20 16.58
N GLY A 306 -6.53 -10.56 17.19
CA GLY A 306 -7.21 -11.08 18.40
C GLY A 306 -6.70 -10.51 19.72
N ASP A 307 -5.65 -9.69 19.71
CA ASP A 307 -5.12 -9.05 20.91
C ASP A 307 -5.81 -7.71 21.22
N CYS A 308 -5.71 -7.29 22.48
CA CYS A 308 -6.19 -6.00 22.96
C CYS A 308 -5.12 -5.32 23.82
N CYS A 309 -4.85 -4.04 23.60
CA CYS A 309 -4.07 -3.21 24.52
C CYS A 309 -4.98 -2.20 25.23
N ARG A 310 -4.93 -2.16 26.57
CA ARG A 310 -5.66 -1.17 27.37
C ARG A 310 -4.72 -0.10 27.89
N HIS A 311 -5.06 1.16 27.70
CA HIS A 311 -4.43 2.28 28.41
C HIS A 311 -5.11 2.43 29.77
N VAL A 312 -4.33 2.39 30.86
CA VAL A 312 -4.81 2.56 32.24
C VAL A 312 -3.85 3.48 32.99
N GLY A 313 -4.25 4.73 33.22
CA GLY A 313 -3.36 5.74 33.81
C GLY A 313 -2.16 6.01 32.91
N GLU A 314 -0.95 5.68 33.34
CA GLU A 314 0.27 5.80 32.51
C GLU A 314 0.72 4.49 31.86
N ARG A 315 -0.02 3.38 32.06
CA ARG A 315 0.42 2.04 31.65
C ARG A 315 -0.37 1.53 30.46
N TRP A 316 0.34 0.85 29.56
CA TRP A 316 -0.22 0.11 28.44
C TRP A 316 -0.20 -1.38 28.75
N ARG A 317 -1.38 -2.02 28.79
CA ARG A 317 -1.56 -3.40 29.23
C ARG A 317 -2.07 -4.28 28.08
N PRO A 318 -1.17 -4.95 27.33
CA PRO A 318 -1.59 -5.91 26.31
C PRO A 318 -2.21 -7.16 26.93
N SER A 319 -3.19 -7.73 26.24
CA SER A 319 -3.87 -9.00 26.56
C SER A 319 -3.96 -9.80 25.26
N ARG A 320 -3.51 -11.05 25.29
CA ARG A 320 -3.40 -11.88 24.09
C ARG A 320 -4.68 -12.66 23.82
N ARG A 321 -5.15 -12.68 22.57
CA ARG A 321 -6.27 -13.50 22.08
C ARG A 321 -7.54 -13.38 22.93
N VAL A 322 -7.91 -12.14 23.26
CA VAL A 322 -9.08 -11.83 24.12
C VAL A 322 -10.28 -11.33 23.34
N LEU A 323 -10.13 -11.04 22.04
CA LEU A 323 -11.24 -10.63 21.18
C LEU A 323 -12.04 -11.87 20.78
N ASP A 324 -13.33 -11.86 21.08
CA ASP A 324 -14.22 -13.00 20.81
C ASP A 324 -14.76 -13.02 19.37
N TYR A 325 -14.44 -11.98 18.59
CA TYR A 325 -14.76 -11.80 17.16
C TYR A 325 -13.54 -11.91 16.24
N VAL A 326 -12.33 -12.18 16.76
CA VAL A 326 -11.13 -12.45 15.96
C VAL A 326 -10.41 -13.66 16.52
N ALA A 327 -10.34 -14.73 15.72
CA ALA A 327 -9.67 -15.96 16.10
C ALA A 327 -8.42 -16.17 15.24
N THR A 328 -7.27 -16.32 15.89
CA THR A 328 -6.03 -16.77 15.24
C THR A 328 -5.94 -18.29 15.36
N PRO A 329 -5.73 -19.06 14.26
CA PRO A 329 -5.62 -20.52 14.30
C PRO A 329 -4.62 -21.01 15.35
N ALA A 330 -4.92 -22.14 15.98
CA ALA A 330 -4.03 -22.77 16.97
C ALA A 330 -2.73 -23.29 16.34
N SER A 331 -2.72 -23.54 15.03
CA SER A 331 -1.55 -23.96 14.26
C SER A 331 -0.54 -22.84 14.01
N PHE A 332 -0.88 -21.59 14.30
CA PHE A 332 0.04 -20.47 14.14
C PHE A 332 1.10 -20.47 15.24
N ASP A 333 2.35 -20.79 14.86
CA ASP A 333 3.52 -20.82 15.74
C ASP A 333 4.40 -19.57 15.56
N GLY A 334 3.76 -18.39 15.60
CA GLY A 334 4.48 -17.12 15.51
C GLY A 334 5.08 -16.84 14.12
N TYR A 335 6.19 -16.11 14.10
CA TYR A 335 6.82 -15.62 12.87
C TYR A 335 7.92 -16.57 12.35
N ALA A 336 7.89 -17.86 12.70
CA ALA A 336 8.92 -18.84 12.30
C ALA A 336 9.04 -19.03 10.77
N ASP A 337 7.91 -18.93 10.07
CA ASP A 337 7.82 -19.00 8.60
C ASP A 337 8.17 -17.66 7.92
N TRP A 338 8.42 -16.61 8.70
CA TRP A 338 8.77 -15.29 8.20
C TRP A 338 10.29 -15.23 7.97
N GLN A 339 10.74 -15.82 6.86
CA GLN A 339 12.15 -15.88 6.49
C GLN A 339 12.41 -15.06 5.24
N HIS A 340 13.28 -14.06 5.39
CA HIS A 340 13.81 -13.29 4.29
C HIS A 340 15.06 -13.97 3.72
N ASP A 341 14.99 -14.47 2.49
CA ASP A 341 16.12 -15.04 1.76
C ASP A 341 16.30 -14.33 0.40
N PRO A 342 17.17 -13.29 0.34
CA PRO A 342 17.42 -12.55 -0.89
C PRO A 342 18.17 -13.36 -1.96
N ALA A 343 18.66 -14.57 -1.64
CA ALA A 343 19.38 -15.43 -2.58
C ALA A 343 18.48 -16.43 -3.32
N ALA A 344 17.22 -16.56 -2.93
CA ALA A 344 16.26 -17.39 -3.66
C ALA A 344 16.09 -16.90 -5.12
N GLY A 345 15.77 -17.80 -6.05
CA GLY A 345 15.45 -17.44 -7.43
C GLY A 345 13.98 -16.98 -7.60
N ILE A 346 13.66 -16.29 -8.71
CA ILE A 346 12.29 -15.82 -9.01
C ILE A 346 11.62 -16.77 -10.02
N PRO A 347 10.67 -17.63 -9.59
CA PRO A 347 9.94 -18.51 -10.49
C PRO A 347 8.63 -17.83 -10.95
N PHE A 348 8.68 -17.03 -12.02
CA PHE A 348 7.44 -16.50 -12.60
C PHE A 348 6.68 -17.57 -13.39
N ALA A 349 5.40 -17.76 -13.09
CA ALA A 349 4.49 -18.66 -13.80
C ALA A 349 3.04 -18.17 -13.65
N ASP A 350 2.18 -18.57 -14.57
CA ASP A 350 0.73 -18.42 -14.41
C ASP A 350 0.20 -19.56 -13.51
N THR A 351 -0.21 -19.19 -12.29
CA THR A 351 -0.72 -20.11 -11.26
C THR A 351 -2.26 -20.21 -11.24
N ASN A 352 -2.97 -19.43 -12.06
CA ASN A 352 -4.44 -19.32 -12.10
C ASN A 352 -5.16 -19.35 -10.73
N PRO A 353 -4.82 -18.45 -9.80
CA PRO A 353 -5.28 -18.54 -8.41
C PRO A 353 -6.76 -18.17 -8.20
N LEU A 354 -7.39 -17.50 -9.17
CA LEU A 354 -8.83 -17.23 -9.15
C LEU A 354 -9.65 -18.28 -9.93
N GLU A 355 -9.01 -19.37 -10.35
CA GLU A 355 -9.64 -20.49 -11.06
C GLU A 355 -10.40 -20.04 -12.33
N SER A 356 -9.84 -19.07 -13.05
CA SER A 356 -10.42 -18.57 -14.29
C SER A 356 -10.31 -19.62 -15.41
N PRO A 357 -11.26 -19.70 -16.36
CA PRO A 357 -11.25 -20.72 -17.40
C PRO A 357 -9.96 -20.62 -18.26
N PRO A 358 -9.01 -21.56 -18.16
CA PRO A 358 -7.64 -21.33 -18.67
C PRO A 358 -7.57 -21.06 -20.17
N GLN A 359 -8.32 -21.80 -20.97
CA GLN A 359 -8.32 -21.68 -22.42
C GLN A 359 -8.95 -20.35 -22.87
N GLU A 360 -10.10 -20.00 -22.28
CA GLU A 360 -10.79 -18.74 -22.58
C GLU A 360 -9.94 -17.54 -22.19
N ALA A 361 -9.32 -17.58 -21.00
CA ALA A 361 -8.42 -16.54 -20.52
C ALA A 361 -7.21 -16.34 -21.45
N TYR A 362 -6.60 -17.45 -21.90
CA TYR A 362 -5.51 -17.40 -22.87
C TYR A 362 -5.93 -16.81 -24.22
N GLU A 363 -7.05 -17.27 -24.77
CA GLU A 363 -7.57 -16.76 -26.04
C GLU A 363 -7.96 -15.28 -25.94
N PHE A 364 -8.58 -14.87 -24.84
CA PHE A 364 -8.90 -13.48 -24.55
C PHE A 364 -7.64 -12.62 -24.47
N ALA A 365 -6.63 -13.05 -23.71
CA ALA A 365 -5.38 -12.33 -23.59
C ALA A 365 -4.69 -12.15 -24.96
N CYS A 366 -4.69 -13.21 -25.79
CA CYS A 366 -4.18 -13.11 -27.16
C CYS A 366 -4.96 -12.08 -27.99
N ARG A 367 -6.30 -12.12 -27.94
CA ARG A 367 -7.15 -11.17 -28.68
C ARG A 367 -6.87 -9.73 -28.25
N TYR A 368 -6.84 -9.45 -26.95
CA TYR A 368 -6.53 -8.12 -26.42
C TYR A 368 -5.16 -7.62 -26.90
N VAL A 369 -4.11 -8.44 -26.75
CA VAL A 369 -2.75 -8.05 -27.18
C VAL A 369 -2.68 -7.73 -28.67
N THR A 370 -3.34 -8.53 -29.51
CA THR A 370 -3.30 -8.36 -30.98
C THR A 370 -4.29 -7.34 -31.53
N GLY A 371 -5.35 -7.01 -30.79
CA GLY A 371 -6.47 -6.21 -31.30
C GLY A 371 -6.65 -4.84 -30.64
N GLU A 372 -6.37 -4.72 -29.34
CA GLU A 372 -6.75 -3.53 -28.55
C GLU A 372 -5.55 -2.86 -27.87
N MET A 373 -4.57 -3.64 -27.42
CA MET A 373 -3.45 -3.14 -26.60
C MET A 373 -2.66 -1.99 -27.27
N LEU A 374 -2.50 -2.02 -28.59
CA LEU A 374 -1.78 -0.95 -29.31
C LEU A 374 -2.54 0.37 -29.26
N ASP A 375 -3.86 0.34 -29.41
CA ASP A 375 -4.70 1.54 -29.34
C ASP A 375 -4.71 2.11 -27.92
N ASP A 376 -4.79 1.25 -26.91
CA ASP A 376 -4.65 1.61 -25.50
C ASP A 376 -3.29 2.26 -25.20
N LEU A 377 -2.19 1.68 -25.73
CA LEU A 377 -0.84 2.24 -25.60
C LEU A 377 -0.70 3.62 -26.24
N LEU A 378 -1.34 3.82 -27.40
CA LEU A 378 -1.27 5.06 -28.18
C LEU A 378 -2.34 6.09 -27.76
N HIS A 379 -3.18 5.76 -26.78
CA HIS A 379 -4.21 6.64 -26.28
C HIS A 379 -3.62 7.98 -25.79
N PRO A 380 -4.30 9.14 -26.00
CA PRO A 380 -3.78 10.44 -25.60
C PRO A 380 -3.41 10.58 -24.11
N ALA A 381 -4.08 9.83 -23.23
CA ALA A 381 -3.74 9.78 -21.80
C ALA A 381 -2.30 9.30 -21.54
N ASN A 382 -1.71 8.57 -22.48
CA ASN A 382 -0.37 7.98 -22.38
C ASN A 382 0.72 8.80 -23.09
N ALA A 383 0.43 10.04 -23.49
CA ALA A 383 1.35 10.88 -24.27
C ALA A 383 2.72 11.12 -23.60
N GLU A 384 2.76 11.26 -22.27
CA GLU A 384 4.01 11.42 -21.52
C GLU A 384 4.86 10.14 -21.55
N ALA A 385 4.24 8.99 -21.29
CA ALA A 385 4.89 7.70 -21.34
C ALA A 385 5.42 7.40 -22.76
N LEU A 386 4.61 7.67 -23.79
CA LEU A 386 5.03 7.54 -25.19
C LEU A 386 6.22 8.44 -25.53
N SER A 387 6.24 9.66 -25.00
CA SER A 387 7.36 10.59 -25.16
C SER A 387 8.62 10.07 -24.47
N ALA A 388 8.48 9.47 -23.28
CA ALA A 388 9.59 8.83 -22.57
C ALA A 388 10.14 7.62 -23.35
N TRP A 389 9.27 6.75 -23.87
CA TRP A 389 9.69 5.59 -24.67
C TRP A 389 10.43 5.98 -25.94
N ARG A 390 9.96 7.03 -26.63
CA ARG A 390 10.64 7.61 -27.80
C ARG A 390 11.99 8.21 -27.45
N ARG A 391 12.03 9.03 -26.39
CA ARG A 391 13.26 9.67 -25.89
C ARG A 391 14.33 8.64 -25.58
N TRP A 392 13.95 7.56 -24.91
CA TRP A 392 14.85 6.50 -24.46
C TRP A 392 14.98 5.33 -25.45
N GLN A 393 14.45 5.48 -26.67
CA GLN A 393 14.56 4.49 -27.75
C GLN A 393 14.12 3.07 -27.31
N VAL A 394 13.03 2.99 -26.54
CA VAL A 394 12.58 1.74 -25.93
C VAL A 394 12.16 0.74 -27.01
N THR A 395 12.81 -0.41 -27.00
CA THR A 395 12.32 -1.63 -27.65
C THR A 395 11.77 -2.54 -26.55
N TRP A 396 10.59 -3.11 -26.76
CA TRP A 396 9.87 -3.83 -25.72
C TRP A 396 9.46 -5.22 -26.21
N ARG A 397 9.57 -6.20 -25.32
CA ARG A 397 9.06 -7.56 -25.50
C ARG A 397 8.01 -7.86 -24.43
N LEU A 398 6.83 -8.31 -24.86
CA LEU A 398 5.80 -8.86 -24.01
C LEU A 398 5.79 -10.39 -24.12
N ASP A 399 5.81 -11.06 -22.98
CA ASP A 399 5.74 -12.51 -22.85
C ASP A 399 4.48 -12.92 -22.08
N LEU A 400 3.63 -13.71 -22.73
CA LEU A 400 2.40 -14.24 -22.16
C LEU A 400 2.62 -15.69 -21.74
N TYR A 401 2.30 -15.99 -20.48
CA TYR A 401 2.35 -17.33 -19.92
C TYR A 401 0.93 -17.87 -19.77
N ALA A 402 0.67 -19.07 -20.28
CA ALA A 402 -0.59 -19.77 -20.04
C ALA A 402 -0.46 -20.72 -18.83
N PRO A 403 -1.57 -21.04 -18.15
CA PRO A 403 -1.58 -22.03 -17.06
C PRO A 403 -1.08 -23.40 -17.54
N ARG A 404 -0.28 -24.09 -16.73
CA ARG A 404 0.34 -25.39 -17.09
C ARG A 404 -0.66 -26.49 -17.50
N HIS A 405 -1.92 -26.41 -17.07
CA HIS A 405 -2.96 -27.39 -17.39
C HIS A 405 -3.71 -27.10 -18.71
N ALA A 406 -3.42 -25.99 -19.40
CA ALA A 406 -4.10 -25.62 -20.64
C ALA A 406 -3.67 -26.44 -21.87
N GLY A 407 -2.75 -27.41 -21.75
CA GLY A 407 -2.21 -28.14 -22.90
C GLY A 407 -1.35 -27.29 -23.86
N VAL A 408 -1.14 -26.01 -23.52
CA VAL A 408 -0.41 -25.01 -24.31
C VAL A 408 0.74 -24.45 -23.45
N GLY A 409 1.88 -25.15 -23.44
CA GLY A 409 3.08 -24.66 -22.75
C GLY A 409 4.27 -25.60 -22.92
N SER A 410 5.43 -25.06 -23.30
CA SER A 410 6.70 -25.77 -23.17
C SER A 410 7.16 -25.74 -21.71
N ALA A 411 7.90 -26.75 -21.26
CA ALA A 411 8.46 -26.76 -19.93
C ALA A 411 9.43 -25.57 -19.73
N GLY A 412 8.94 -24.50 -19.09
CA GLY A 412 9.77 -23.40 -18.57
C GLY A 412 9.84 -22.11 -19.40
N GLY A 413 9.00 -21.90 -20.41
CA GLY A 413 9.00 -20.68 -21.24
C GLY A 413 7.61 -20.04 -21.44
N PRO A 414 7.54 -18.82 -22.01
CA PRO A 414 6.28 -18.19 -22.35
C PRO A 414 5.55 -18.95 -23.47
N SER A 415 4.22 -18.92 -23.43
CA SER A 415 3.37 -19.55 -24.46
C SER A 415 3.37 -18.74 -25.76
N ARG A 416 3.45 -17.41 -25.67
CA ARG A 416 3.54 -16.50 -26.83
C ARG A 416 4.27 -15.22 -26.47
N SER A 417 4.87 -14.57 -27.47
CA SER A 417 5.62 -13.34 -27.30
C SER A 417 5.31 -12.34 -28.41
N TRP A 418 5.37 -11.05 -28.07
CA TRP A 418 5.24 -9.94 -29.02
C TRP A 418 6.29 -8.87 -28.78
N TRP A 419 6.61 -8.12 -29.82
CA TRP A 419 7.59 -7.03 -29.81
C TRP A 419 6.96 -5.73 -30.28
N LEU A 420 7.36 -4.64 -29.63
CA LEU A 420 7.14 -3.27 -30.08
C LEU A 420 8.45 -2.50 -30.11
N ASP A 421 8.53 -1.57 -31.05
CA ASP A 421 9.61 -0.61 -31.19
C ASP A 421 9.05 0.80 -31.11
N PHE A 422 9.42 1.54 -30.05
CA PHE A 422 8.99 2.92 -29.83
C PHE A 422 9.96 3.95 -30.39
N ARG A 423 11.01 3.54 -31.12
CA ARG A 423 11.87 4.46 -31.89
C ARG A 423 11.05 5.19 -32.98
N PRO A 424 11.59 6.26 -33.60
CA PRO A 424 10.83 7.08 -34.54
C PRO A 424 10.07 6.28 -35.59
N GLY A 425 8.77 6.58 -35.72
CA GLY A 425 7.82 5.85 -36.55
C GLY A 425 6.51 5.56 -35.80
N THR A 426 5.57 4.92 -36.49
CA THR A 426 4.37 4.36 -35.86
C THR A 426 4.73 3.00 -35.26
N PRO A 427 4.59 2.80 -33.93
CA PRO A 427 4.87 1.51 -33.32
C PRO A 427 3.96 0.43 -33.93
N THR A 428 4.55 -0.72 -34.25
CA THR A 428 3.82 -1.87 -34.83
C THR A 428 4.08 -3.11 -33.99
N LEU A 429 3.01 -3.82 -33.64
CA LEU A 429 3.10 -5.10 -32.94
C LEU A 429 3.63 -6.18 -33.89
N ARG A 430 4.62 -6.95 -33.43
CA ARG A 430 5.22 -8.04 -34.22
C ARG A 430 5.30 -9.31 -33.39
N GLU A 431 5.14 -10.46 -34.03
CA GLU A 431 5.27 -11.79 -33.38
C GLU A 431 6.70 -12.34 -33.40
N THR A 432 7.61 -11.62 -34.06
CA THR A 432 9.04 -11.93 -34.09
C THR A 432 9.83 -10.65 -33.90
N GLY A 433 10.94 -10.73 -33.16
CA GLY A 433 11.79 -9.59 -32.92
C GLY A 433 13.18 -9.98 -32.43
N PRO A 434 14.03 -8.98 -32.15
CA PRO A 434 15.38 -9.22 -31.67
C PRO A 434 15.35 -9.87 -30.28
N VAL A 435 16.41 -10.63 -29.98
CA VAL A 435 16.63 -11.22 -28.65
C VAL A 435 16.90 -10.11 -27.63
N GLU A 436 17.69 -9.10 -28.01
CA GLU A 436 17.99 -7.95 -27.17
C GLU A 436 16.90 -6.89 -27.28
N VAL A 437 16.31 -6.54 -26.13
CA VAL A 437 15.31 -5.47 -25.99
C VAL A 437 15.66 -4.59 -24.80
N ALA A 438 15.19 -3.34 -24.83
CA ALA A 438 15.36 -2.40 -23.72
C ALA A 438 14.60 -2.84 -22.47
N MET A 439 13.38 -3.34 -22.67
CA MET A 439 12.46 -3.80 -21.63
C MET A 439 11.80 -5.13 -22.02
N ARG A 440 11.53 -5.96 -21.01
CA ARG A 440 10.72 -7.17 -21.12
C ARG A 440 9.62 -7.16 -20.06
N THR A 441 8.41 -7.52 -20.43
CA THR A 441 7.31 -7.76 -19.48
C THR A 441 6.84 -9.19 -19.63
N ALA A 442 6.69 -9.90 -18.52
CA ALA A 442 6.09 -11.23 -18.46
C ALA A 442 4.77 -11.15 -17.70
N VAL A 443 3.70 -11.72 -18.26
CA VAL A 443 2.35 -11.64 -17.71
C VAL A 443 1.66 -12.99 -17.75
N ALA A 444 0.88 -13.30 -16.70
CA ALA A 444 -0.02 -14.43 -16.65
C ALA A 444 -1.28 -14.13 -17.49
N ALA A 445 -1.68 -15.07 -18.35
CA ALA A 445 -2.86 -14.91 -19.18
C ALA A 445 -4.13 -14.78 -18.33
N THR A 446 -4.22 -15.55 -17.24
CA THR A 446 -5.37 -15.46 -16.33
C THR A 446 -5.37 -14.15 -15.56
N GLY A 447 -4.21 -13.62 -15.19
CA GLY A 447 -4.13 -12.33 -14.51
C GLY A 447 -4.60 -11.16 -15.38
N LEU A 448 -4.22 -11.16 -16.66
CA LEU A 448 -4.71 -10.15 -17.62
C LEU A 448 -6.23 -10.27 -17.84
N TYR A 449 -6.73 -11.50 -17.98
CA TYR A 449 -8.16 -11.78 -18.07
C TYR A 449 -8.89 -11.29 -16.81
N ASP A 450 -8.38 -11.62 -15.63
CA ASP A 450 -9.01 -11.28 -14.35
C ASP A 450 -9.06 -9.78 -14.10
N LEU A 451 -7.98 -9.06 -14.43
CA LEU A 451 -7.96 -7.60 -14.34
C LEU A 451 -9.05 -6.98 -15.23
N LEU A 452 -9.07 -7.36 -16.51
CA LEU A 452 -9.96 -6.76 -17.51
C LEU A 452 -11.44 -7.13 -17.33
N HIS A 453 -11.73 -8.19 -16.58
CA HIS A 453 -13.09 -8.59 -16.20
C HIS A 453 -13.48 -8.13 -14.78
N GLY A 454 -12.65 -7.33 -14.10
CA GLY A 454 -12.92 -6.85 -12.73
C GLY A 454 -12.90 -7.96 -11.66
N ARG A 455 -12.24 -9.09 -11.93
CA ARG A 455 -12.04 -10.19 -10.98
C ARG A 455 -10.81 -9.95 -10.09
N SER A 456 -9.86 -9.16 -10.55
CA SER A 456 -8.69 -8.70 -9.79
C SER A 456 -8.58 -7.16 -9.86
N SER A 457 -7.97 -6.56 -8.84
CA SER A 457 -7.59 -5.14 -8.85
C SER A 457 -6.30 -4.89 -9.64
N ALA A 458 -6.00 -3.63 -9.94
CA ALA A 458 -4.75 -3.21 -10.55
C ALA A 458 -3.55 -3.60 -9.68
N TYR A 459 -3.66 -3.41 -8.37
CA TYR A 459 -2.67 -3.86 -7.40
C TYR A 459 -2.53 -5.40 -7.42
N GLY A 460 -3.66 -6.13 -7.43
CA GLY A 460 -3.63 -7.59 -7.46
C GLY A 460 -2.88 -8.13 -8.69
N TYR A 461 -3.15 -7.53 -9.85
CA TYR A 461 -2.44 -7.83 -11.09
C TYR A 461 -0.95 -7.45 -11.03
N LEU A 462 -0.64 -6.31 -10.41
CA LEU A 462 0.70 -5.74 -10.32
C LEU A 462 1.70 -6.65 -9.62
N PHE A 463 1.26 -7.33 -8.54
CA PHE A 463 2.12 -8.15 -7.71
C PHE A 463 1.91 -9.65 -7.90
N GLY A 464 0.71 -10.11 -8.25
CA GLY A 464 0.45 -11.54 -8.43
C GLY A 464 0.87 -12.08 -9.79
N ASP A 465 0.64 -11.30 -10.85
CA ASP A 465 0.42 -11.85 -12.19
C ASP A 465 1.35 -11.28 -13.25
N ARG A 466 2.35 -10.49 -12.83
CA ARG A 466 3.26 -9.83 -13.76
C ARG A 466 4.66 -9.61 -13.17
N THR A 467 5.67 -9.78 -14.02
CA THR A 467 7.04 -9.29 -13.77
C THR A 467 7.50 -8.43 -14.95
N ARG A 468 8.42 -7.52 -14.70
CA ARG A 468 9.09 -6.71 -15.73
C ARG A 468 10.59 -6.87 -15.58
N HIS A 469 11.36 -6.58 -16.61
CA HIS A 469 12.81 -6.57 -16.52
C HIS A 469 13.35 -5.46 -17.41
N THR A 470 14.24 -4.66 -16.82
CA THR A 470 14.78 -3.45 -17.44
C THR A 470 16.29 -3.56 -17.50
N ALA A 471 16.88 -3.60 -18.70
CA ALA A 471 18.33 -3.82 -18.82
C ALA A 471 19.06 -2.86 -19.75
N ARG A 472 18.42 -2.38 -20.82
CA ARG A 472 19.12 -1.66 -21.90
C ARG A 472 18.45 -0.34 -22.26
N ILE A 473 18.15 0.45 -21.24
CA ILE A 473 17.64 1.82 -21.41
C ILE A 473 18.78 2.80 -21.26
N TYR A 474 19.32 3.25 -22.38
CA TYR A 474 20.38 4.25 -22.43
C TYR A 474 20.40 4.94 -23.78
N LEU A 475 21.08 6.07 -23.84
CA LEU A 475 21.42 6.79 -25.06
C LEU A 475 22.93 6.80 -25.24
N ILE A 476 23.39 6.54 -26.46
CA ILE A 476 24.79 6.68 -26.85
C ILE A 476 24.94 8.02 -27.58
N SER A 477 25.93 8.79 -27.17
CA SER A 477 26.33 10.05 -27.80
C SER A 477 27.86 10.15 -27.82
N GLU A 478 28.41 11.13 -28.54
CA GLU A 478 29.86 11.40 -28.57
C GLU A 478 30.42 11.67 -27.16
N ASP A 479 29.61 12.28 -26.27
CA ASP A 479 29.98 12.60 -24.88
C ASP A 479 29.83 11.42 -23.90
N GLY A 480 29.41 10.24 -24.39
CA GLY A 480 29.29 9.01 -23.60
C GLY A 480 27.88 8.40 -23.55
N VAL A 481 27.69 7.51 -22.57
CA VAL A 481 26.44 6.76 -22.36
C VAL A 481 25.61 7.45 -21.28
N ARG A 482 24.36 7.79 -21.59
CA ARG A 482 23.41 8.41 -20.66
C ARG A 482 22.30 7.43 -20.32
N GLN A 483 21.96 7.33 -19.05
CA GLN A 483 20.84 6.53 -18.55
C GLN A 483 19.75 7.43 -17.97
N PRO A 484 18.50 6.96 -17.89
CA PRO A 484 17.45 7.70 -17.20
C PRO A 484 17.76 7.83 -15.72
N THR A 485 17.45 9.01 -15.16
CA THR A 485 17.47 9.25 -13.71
C THR A 485 16.19 8.76 -13.04
N ASP A 486 15.08 8.78 -13.78
CA ASP A 486 13.76 8.38 -13.31
C ASP A 486 13.33 7.07 -13.97
N PRO A 487 12.52 6.23 -13.30
CA PRO A 487 12.00 5.01 -13.91
C PRO A 487 11.23 5.29 -15.20
N VAL A 488 11.59 4.60 -16.28
CA VAL A 488 10.81 4.69 -17.52
C VAL A 488 9.51 3.87 -17.37
N PRO A 489 8.34 4.40 -17.74
CA PRO A 489 7.07 3.70 -17.61
C PRO A 489 7.06 2.34 -18.33
N GLU A 490 6.40 1.35 -17.74
CA GLU A 490 6.28 0.01 -18.33
C GLU A 490 5.09 -0.02 -19.30
N PRO A 491 5.27 -0.44 -20.57
CA PRO A 491 4.22 -0.31 -21.59
C PRO A 491 2.89 -0.99 -21.25
N LEU A 492 2.87 -2.24 -20.80
CA LEU A 492 1.61 -2.96 -20.58
C LEU A 492 0.79 -2.33 -19.45
N LEU A 493 1.41 -1.97 -18.33
CA LEU A 493 0.72 -1.28 -17.24
C LEU A 493 0.12 0.04 -17.73
N THR A 494 0.90 0.84 -18.47
CA THR A 494 0.43 2.10 -19.06
C THR A 494 -0.76 1.90 -20.01
N ALA A 495 -0.75 0.83 -20.82
CA ALA A 495 -1.90 0.48 -21.66
C ALA A 495 -3.14 0.16 -20.82
N LEU A 496 -2.97 -0.56 -19.72
CA LEU A 496 -4.08 -1.03 -18.89
C LEU A 496 -4.68 0.06 -18.01
N THR A 497 -3.88 1.02 -17.54
CA THR A 497 -4.30 2.04 -16.55
C THR A 497 -4.39 3.46 -17.10
N GLY A 498 -3.91 3.69 -18.32
CA GLY A 498 -3.96 5.02 -18.96
C GLY A 498 -5.34 5.43 -19.44
N PRO A 499 -6.00 4.64 -20.30
CA PRO A 499 -7.32 4.97 -20.84
C PRO A 499 -8.48 4.65 -19.90
N ARG A 500 -8.24 3.89 -18.82
CA ARG A 500 -9.25 3.38 -17.89
C ARG A 500 -8.64 3.19 -16.50
N ASP A 501 -9.47 3.21 -15.47
CA ASP A 501 -9.10 2.77 -14.13
C ASP A 501 -9.62 1.33 -13.90
N PRO A 502 -8.73 0.30 -13.88
CA PRO A 502 -9.16 -1.08 -13.61
C PRO A 502 -9.80 -1.26 -12.23
N ASP A 503 -9.48 -0.40 -11.27
CA ASP A 503 -10.03 -0.49 -9.92
C ASP A 503 -11.50 -0.08 -9.88
N GLU A 504 -11.95 0.82 -10.77
CA GLU A 504 -13.38 1.10 -10.96
C GLU A 504 -14.14 -0.13 -11.45
N THR A 505 -13.56 -0.87 -12.40
CA THR A 505 -14.14 -2.11 -12.93
C THR A 505 -14.23 -3.18 -11.84
N TYR A 506 -13.15 -3.32 -11.06
CA TYR A 506 -13.12 -4.22 -9.91
C TYR A 506 -14.16 -3.85 -8.85
N VAL A 507 -14.25 -2.58 -8.45
CA VAL A 507 -15.24 -2.10 -7.46
C VAL A 507 -16.66 -2.33 -7.96
N ALA A 508 -16.96 -2.02 -9.22
CA ALA A 508 -18.28 -2.27 -9.81
C ALA A 508 -18.65 -3.77 -9.76
N ALA A 509 -17.71 -4.65 -10.07
CA ALA A 509 -17.91 -6.10 -9.97
C ALA A 509 -18.12 -6.57 -8.51
N GLN A 510 -17.34 -6.05 -7.56
CA GLN A 510 -17.52 -6.35 -6.14
C GLN A 510 -18.86 -5.84 -5.62
N LEU A 511 -19.26 -4.62 -5.96
CA LEU A 511 -20.56 -4.07 -5.57
C LEU A 511 -21.72 -4.92 -6.12
N LYS A 512 -21.65 -5.36 -7.37
CA LYS A 512 -22.65 -6.27 -7.94
C LYS A 512 -22.76 -7.60 -7.18
N ARG A 513 -21.65 -8.06 -6.61
CA ARG A 513 -21.58 -9.33 -5.88
C ARG A 513 -22.04 -9.22 -4.42
N TRP A 514 -21.77 -8.09 -3.77
CA TRP A 514 -21.87 -7.94 -2.31
C TRP A 514 -22.89 -6.90 -1.83
N ARG A 515 -23.46 -6.09 -2.73
CA ARG A 515 -24.64 -5.29 -2.44
C ARG A 515 -25.86 -6.18 -2.33
#